data_AF-A0A959GX09-F1
#
_entry.id   AF-A0A959GX09-F1
#
_cell.length_a   1.000
_cell.length_b   1.000
_cell.length_c   1.000
_cell.angle_alpha   90.00
_cell.angle_beta   90.00
_cell.angle_gamma   90.00
#
_symmetry.space_group_name_H-M   'P 1'
#
loop_
_entity.id
_entity.type
_entity.pdbx_description
1 polymer ?
#
loop_
_entity_poly.entity_id
_entity_poly.type
_entity_poly.pdbx_seq_one_letter_code
_entity_poly.pdbx_strand_id
1 'polypeptide(L)'
;IAAAAPVKFLLDIHVGRREKQVHIPIDPNVPEYLRSLFRVVEKSARTIAGELPTLFPTDPLQPEYLPNGDARKRVQGEEAARIREVLKEKWNFDSSFWNPLTDAAPTQVVFLNGMPEERTRKVTEWISRQLRTPLYMLDCEEGLFEIHPSDIFKNIYEGAVFDASLDWIIYFSHHHTVTFGGDWLVDAVKDLYKEEPEVLNSW
;
A
#
# COMPACT_ATOMS: atom_id res chain seq x y z
N ILE A 1 56.59 42.43 -33.01
CA ILE A 1 55.25 43.04 -32.81
C ILE A 1 54.24 41.96 -33.21
N ALA A 2 53.70 41.23 -32.24
CA ALA A 2 52.80 40.11 -32.48
C ALA A 2 51.36 40.62 -32.58
N ALA A 3 50.67 40.27 -33.66
CA ALA A 3 49.29 40.66 -33.93
C ALA A 3 48.34 39.92 -32.98
N ALA A 4 47.54 40.69 -32.24
CA ALA A 4 46.47 40.18 -31.38
C ALA A 4 45.33 39.62 -32.25
N ALA A 5 45.16 38.29 -32.24
CA ALA A 5 43.96 37.66 -32.79
C ALA A 5 42.77 37.89 -31.84
N PRO A 6 41.57 38.26 -32.34
CA PRO A 6 40.41 38.45 -31.49
C PRO A 6 39.87 37.08 -31.05
N VAL A 7 40.03 36.78 -29.76
CA VAL A 7 39.38 35.62 -29.13
C VAL A 7 37.88 35.87 -29.10
N LYS A 8 37.13 35.22 -29.99
CA LYS A 8 35.66 35.19 -29.91
C LYS A 8 35.27 34.29 -28.74
N PHE A 9 34.98 34.90 -27.60
CA PHE A 9 34.18 34.23 -26.58
C PHE A 9 32.75 34.13 -27.11
N LEU A 10 32.29 32.90 -27.41
CA LEU A 10 30.87 32.61 -27.62
C LEU A 10 30.18 32.74 -26.26
N LEU A 11 29.86 33.98 -25.89
CA LEU A 11 29.08 34.27 -24.71
C LEU A 11 27.62 33.96 -25.05
N ASP A 12 27.24 32.71 -24.79
CA ASP A 12 25.89 32.20 -25.04
C ASP A 12 24.98 32.63 -23.88
N ILE A 13 24.49 33.88 -23.93
CA ILE A 13 23.62 34.44 -22.90
C ILE A 13 22.24 33.80 -23.02
N HIS A 14 21.96 32.84 -22.14
CA HIS A 14 20.67 32.17 -22.05
C HIS A 14 19.80 32.84 -20.98
N VAL A 15 18.61 33.30 -21.36
CA VAL A 15 17.57 33.78 -20.45
C VAL A 15 16.52 32.66 -20.34
N GLY A 16 16.73 31.69 -19.45
CA GLY A 16 15.79 30.58 -19.20
C GLY A 16 16.39 29.41 -18.41
N ARG A 17 15.54 28.55 -17.83
CA ARG A 17 15.97 27.32 -17.15
C ARG A 17 16.45 26.30 -18.19
N ARG A 18 17.71 25.90 -18.12
CA ARG A 18 18.30 24.88 -19.00
C ARG A 18 17.96 23.50 -18.45
N GLU A 19 16.96 22.83 -19.00
CA GLU A 19 16.67 21.43 -18.64
C GLU A 19 17.72 20.51 -19.28
N LYS A 20 18.43 19.76 -18.43
CA LYS A 20 19.38 18.74 -18.87
C LYS A 20 18.58 17.62 -19.51
N GLN A 21 18.77 17.40 -20.82
CA GLN A 21 18.14 16.26 -21.49
C GLN A 21 18.54 14.96 -20.78
N VAL A 22 17.54 14.22 -20.31
CA VAL A 22 17.75 12.88 -19.74
C VAL A 22 18.25 11.99 -20.87
N HIS A 23 19.50 11.55 -20.76
CA HIS A 23 20.10 10.56 -21.64
C HIS A 23 20.19 9.26 -20.84
N ILE A 24 19.44 8.23 -21.24
CA ILE A 24 19.58 6.90 -20.65
C ILE A 24 20.85 6.28 -21.28
N PRO A 25 21.94 6.07 -20.53
CA PRO A 25 23.12 5.42 -21.08
C PRO A 25 22.78 3.95 -21.36
N ILE A 26 22.65 3.59 -22.64
CA ILE A 26 22.42 2.20 -23.06
C ILE A 26 23.79 1.52 -23.22
N ASP A 27 24.00 0.41 -22.52
CA ASP A 27 25.24 -0.36 -22.57
C ASP A 27 25.50 -0.92 -24.00
N PRO A 28 26.73 -0.75 -24.54
CA PRO A 28 27.15 -1.28 -25.84
C PRO A 28 27.16 -2.82 -25.96
N ASN A 29 26.83 -3.56 -24.91
CA ASN A 29 26.62 -5.02 -24.92
C ASN A 29 25.14 -5.45 -25.06
N VAL A 30 24.19 -4.52 -24.97
CA VAL A 30 22.75 -4.83 -25.09
C VAL A 30 22.40 -5.22 -26.55
N PRO A 31 21.69 -6.34 -26.78
CA PRO A 31 21.21 -6.71 -28.11
C PRO A 31 20.44 -5.60 -28.83
N GLU A 32 20.66 -5.45 -30.15
CA GLU A 32 20.17 -4.30 -30.93
C GLU A 32 18.64 -4.16 -30.90
N TYR A 33 17.90 -5.28 -30.86
CA TYR A 33 16.45 -5.24 -30.76
C TYR A 33 15.98 -4.60 -29.43
N LEU A 34 16.64 -4.89 -28.31
CA LEU A 34 16.36 -4.26 -27.02
C LEU A 34 16.73 -2.77 -27.03
N ARG A 35 17.83 -2.39 -27.69
CA ARG A 35 18.19 -0.97 -27.84
C ARG A 35 17.13 -0.19 -28.61
N SER A 36 16.59 -0.80 -29.67
CA SER A 36 15.53 -0.18 -30.45
C SER A 36 14.27 0.04 -29.60
N LEU A 37 13.90 -0.93 -28.76
CA LEU A 37 12.80 -0.79 -27.80
C LEU A 37 13.08 0.30 -26.76
N PHE A 38 14.28 0.35 -26.18
CA PHE A 38 14.65 1.42 -25.24
C PHE A 38 14.60 2.80 -25.88
N ARG A 39 15.02 2.95 -27.14
CA ARG A 39 14.90 4.21 -27.89
C ARG A 39 13.45 4.60 -28.16
N VAL A 40 12.58 3.62 -28.42
CA VAL A 40 11.13 3.87 -28.57
C VAL A 40 10.54 4.34 -27.26
N VAL A 41 10.85 3.67 -26.15
CA VAL A 41 10.40 4.06 -24.80
C VAL A 41 10.91 5.45 -24.45
N GLU A 42 12.19 5.74 -24.70
CA GLU A 42 12.79 7.07 -24.48
C GLU A 42 12.08 8.14 -25.31
N LYS A 43 11.82 7.88 -26.60
CA LYS A 43 11.11 8.82 -27.47
C LYS A 43 9.68 9.06 -26.99
N SER A 44 8.95 8.01 -26.62
CA SER A 44 7.60 8.12 -26.08
C SER A 44 7.59 8.88 -24.75
N ALA A 45 8.53 8.59 -23.85
CA ALA A 45 8.67 9.32 -22.58
C ALA A 45 8.95 10.81 -22.79
N ARG A 46 9.78 11.18 -23.78
CA ARG A 46 10.03 12.58 -24.16
C ARG A 46 8.79 13.27 -24.72
N THR A 47 8.06 12.59 -25.61
CA THR A 47 6.82 13.15 -26.18
C THR A 47 5.79 13.36 -25.09
N ILE A 48 5.61 12.37 -24.20
CA ILE A 48 4.72 12.48 -23.05
C ILE A 48 5.18 13.63 -22.14
N ALA A 49 6.45 13.72 -21.76
CA ALA A 49 6.97 14.80 -20.93
C ALA A 49 6.82 16.21 -21.54
N GLY A 50 6.86 16.33 -22.87
CA GLY A 50 6.62 17.60 -23.56
C GLY A 50 5.15 18.02 -23.62
N GLU A 51 4.23 17.05 -23.75
CA GLU A 51 2.78 17.28 -23.81
C GLU A 51 2.10 17.24 -22.42
N LEU A 52 2.79 16.70 -21.42
CA LEU A 52 2.29 16.61 -20.04
C LEU A 52 1.94 17.99 -19.44
N PRO A 53 2.77 19.05 -19.58
CA PRO A 53 2.46 20.37 -19.01
C PRO A 53 1.25 21.06 -19.65
N THR A 54 0.93 20.73 -20.91
CA THR A 54 -0.25 21.27 -21.62
C THR A 54 -1.51 20.49 -21.30
N LEU A 55 -1.41 19.17 -21.09
CA LEU A 55 -2.54 18.31 -20.73
C LEU A 55 -2.85 18.34 -19.23
N PHE A 56 -1.83 18.54 -18.39
CA PHE A 56 -1.91 18.58 -16.94
C PHE A 56 -1.13 19.80 -16.43
N PRO A 57 -1.81 20.90 -16.05
CA PRO A 57 -1.14 22.11 -15.56
C PRO A 57 -0.38 21.89 -14.24
N THR A 58 -0.64 20.78 -13.58
CA THR A 58 0.12 20.22 -12.46
C THR A 58 0.78 18.92 -12.90
N ASP A 59 2.02 18.66 -12.50
CA ASP A 59 2.73 17.42 -12.83
C ASP A 59 1.94 16.20 -12.27
N PRO A 60 1.34 15.36 -13.13
CA PRO A 60 0.47 14.26 -12.69
C PRO A 60 1.27 13.08 -12.11
N LEU A 61 2.60 13.14 -12.19
CA LEU A 61 3.51 12.20 -11.54
C LEU A 61 4.02 12.74 -10.21
N GLN A 62 3.71 14.00 -9.84
CA GLN A 62 3.87 14.42 -8.46
C GLN A 62 2.82 13.69 -7.65
N PRO A 63 3.20 12.98 -6.58
CA PRO A 63 2.22 12.58 -5.59
C PRO A 63 1.49 13.84 -5.12
N GLU A 64 0.18 13.88 -5.28
CA GLU A 64 -0.63 14.97 -4.77
C GLU A 64 -0.39 15.06 -3.26
N TYR A 65 0.14 16.20 -2.81
CA TYR A 65 0.29 16.45 -1.39
C TYR A 65 -1.09 16.64 -0.81
N LEU A 66 -1.68 15.56 -0.30
CA LEU A 66 -2.89 15.62 0.51
C LEU A 66 -2.51 16.36 1.80
N PRO A 67 -3.00 17.58 2.03
CA PRO A 67 -2.65 18.35 3.22
C PRO A 67 -3.29 17.65 4.41
N ASN A 68 -2.52 16.81 5.11
CA ASN A 68 -2.83 16.16 6.40
C ASN A 68 -4.31 16.28 6.83
N GLY A 69 -5.20 15.59 6.13
CA GLY A 69 -6.55 15.32 6.62
C GLY A 69 -6.45 14.02 7.39
N ASP A 70 -6.46 14.07 8.74
CA ASP A 70 -6.42 12.89 9.62
C ASP A 70 -5.53 11.74 9.10
N ALA A 71 -4.35 12.08 8.56
CA ALA A 71 -3.55 11.13 7.80
C ALA A 71 -3.05 10.06 8.76
N ARG A 72 -3.65 8.87 8.69
CA ARG A 72 -3.23 7.67 9.43
C ARG A 72 -1.72 7.56 9.34
N LYS A 73 -1.06 7.37 10.48
CA LYS A 73 0.40 7.38 10.55
C LYS A 73 0.93 6.17 9.76
N ARG A 74 1.46 6.42 8.56
CA ARG A 74 2.02 5.38 7.70
C ARG A 74 3.29 4.80 8.32
N VAL A 75 3.35 3.48 8.40
CA VAL A 75 4.53 2.73 8.89
C VAL A 75 5.40 2.39 7.69
N GLN A 76 6.69 2.75 7.73
CA GLN A 76 7.62 2.58 6.61
C GLN A 76 8.98 2.07 7.09
N GLY A 77 9.81 1.63 6.14
CA GLY A 77 11.18 1.18 6.40
C GLY A 77 11.25 -0.17 7.10
N GLU A 78 12.26 -0.35 7.96
CA GLU A 78 12.54 -1.61 8.65
C GLU A 78 11.37 -2.11 9.51
N GLU A 79 10.62 -1.20 10.13
CA GLU A 79 9.45 -1.57 10.94
C GLU A 79 8.37 -2.23 10.09
N ALA A 80 8.08 -1.66 8.92
CA ALA A 80 7.09 -2.21 8.00
C ALA A 80 7.54 -3.56 7.43
N ALA A 81 8.83 -3.72 7.16
CA ALA A 81 9.41 -4.99 6.72
C ALA A 81 9.27 -6.05 7.81
N ARG A 82 9.63 -5.73 9.06
CA ARG A 82 9.50 -6.65 10.21
C ARG A 82 8.05 -7.09 10.41
N ILE A 83 7.10 -6.16 10.38
CA ILE A 83 5.68 -6.48 10.56
C ILE A 83 5.19 -7.42 9.46
N ARG A 84 5.59 -7.20 8.20
CA ARG A 84 5.25 -8.09 7.08
C ARG A 84 5.86 -9.48 7.22
N GLU A 85 7.10 -9.59 7.70
CA GLU A 85 7.73 -10.87 7.97
C GLU A 85 6.97 -11.64 9.05
N VAL A 86 6.61 -11.00 10.17
CA VAL A 86 5.87 -11.67 11.25
C VAL A 86 4.45 -12.05 10.79
N LEU A 87 3.79 -11.20 10.00
CA LEU A 87 2.49 -11.54 9.37
C LEU A 87 2.59 -12.77 8.47
N LYS A 88 3.66 -12.87 7.67
CA LYS A 88 3.92 -14.04 6.85
C LYS A 88 4.16 -15.28 7.71
N GLU A 89 4.98 -15.18 8.75
CA GLU A 89 5.31 -16.32 9.62
C GLU A 89 4.10 -16.80 10.44
N LYS A 90 3.34 -15.87 11.04
CA LYS A 90 2.22 -16.18 11.92
C LYS A 90 0.91 -16.39 11.21
N TRP A 91 0.68 -15.83 10.04
CA TRP A 91 -0.64 -15.88 9.38
C TRP A 91 -0.56 -16.35 7.93
N ASN A 92 0.63 -16.67 7.42
CA ASN A 92 0.87 -16.95 6.01
C ASN A 92 0.35 -15.84 5.08
N PHE A 93 0.40 -14.60 5.55
CA PHE A 93 0.05 -13.41 4.78
C PHE A 93 1.29 -12.95 3.99
N ASP A 94 1.54 -13.57 2.84
CA ASP A 94 2.72 -13.31 1.98
C ASP A 94 2.40 -12.50 0.71
N SER A 95 1.14 -12.13 0.50
CA SER A 95 0.70 -11.56 -0.78
C SER A 95 -0.23 -10.35 -0.61
N SER A 96 -0.74 -9.82 -1.72
CA SER A 96 -1.76 -8.76 -1.74
C SER A 96 -3.14 -9.23 -1.27
N PHE A 97 -3.30 -10.51 -0.93
CA PHE A 97 -4.53 -11.05 -0.37
C PHE A 97 -4.21 -12.19 0.61
N TRP A 98 -5.17 -12.49 1.49
CA TRP A 98 -5.09 -13.63 2.39
C TRP A 98 -6.15 -14.66 2.05
N ASN A 99 -5.74 -15.93 1.98
CA ASN A 99 -6.67 -17.04 1.85
C ASN A 99 -6.80 -17.77 3.21
N PRO A 100 -7.80 -17.40 4.03
CA PRO A 100 -7.99 -18.01 5.35
C PRO A 100 -8.44 -19.48 5.30
N LEU A 101 -8.85 -19.98 4.13
CA LEU A 101 -9.32 -21.36 3.94
C LEU A 101 -8.20 -22.33 3.56
N THR A 102 -6.95 -21.88 3.49
CA THR A 102 -5.80 -22.76 3.25
C THR A 102 -5.34 -23.42 4.54
N ASP A 103 -4.88 -24.68 4.46
CA ASP A 103 -4.24 -25.41 5.57
C ASP A 103 -2.99 -24.69 6.13
N ALA A 104 -2.54 -23.64 5.45
CA ALA A 104 -1.39 -22.84 5.83
C ALA A 104 -1.74 -21.69 6.79
N ALA A 105 -3.01 -21.36 7.02
CA ALA A 105 -3.41 -20.45 8.07
C ALA A 105 -3.31 -21.17 9.43
N PRO A 106 -2.40 -20.79 10.33
CA PRO A 106 -2.37 -21.36 11.67
C PRO A 106 -3.53 -20.75 12.45
N THR A 107 -4.10 -21.53 13.35
CA THR A 107 -5.29 -21.22 14.17
C THR A 107 -6.63 -21.22 13.47
N GLN A 108 -7.63 -21.55 14.28
CA GLN A 108 -9.03 -21.54 13.90
C GLN A 108 -9.39 -20.15 13.38
N VAL A 109 -10.03 -20.11 12.21
CA VAL A 109 -10.57 -18.88 11.64
C VAL A 109 -12.08 -18.98 11.55
N VAL A 110 -12.75 -17.83 11.60
CA VAL A 110 -14.18 -17.70 11.35
C VAL A 110 -14.39 -16.60 10.32
N PHE A 111 -15.11 -16.89 9.25
CA PHE A 111 -15.46 -15.91 8.23
C PHE A 111 -16.96 -15.63 8.20
N LEU A 112 -17.30 -14.39 7.81
CA LEU A 112 -18.66 -13.87 7.72
C LEU A 112 -18.86 -13.11 6.41
N ASN A 113 -20.04 -13.27 5.81
CA ASN A 113 -20.49 -12.50 4.66
C ASN A 113 -21.05 -11.15 5.14
N GLY A 114 -20.16 -10.20 5.35
CA GLY A 114 -20.49 -8.90 5.93
C GLY A 114 -20.85 -8.97 7.41
N MET A 115 -20.88 -7.80 8.05
CA MET A 115 -21.23 -7.68 9.46
C MET A 115 -22.10 -6.42 9.69
N PRO A 116 -23.26 -6.55 10.36
CA PRO A 116 -24.10 -5.41 10.72
C PRO A 116 -23.35 -4.39 11.59
N GLU A 117 -23.71 -3.11 11.48
CA GLU A 117 -23.05 -2.00 12.21
C GLU A 117 -23.09 -2.19 13.75
N GLU A 118 -24.17 -2.78 14.29
CA GLU A 118 -24.22 -3.08 15.73
C GLU A 118 -23.14 -4.09 16.16
N ARG A 119 -22.88 -5.10 15.30
CA ARG A 119 -21.87 -6.14 15.56
C ARG A 119 -20.46 -5.61 15.35
N THR A 120 -20.22 -4.77 14.33
CA THR A 120 -18.93 -4.09 14.14
C THR A 120 -18.58 -3.20 15.34
N ARG A 121 -19.56 -2.49 15.90
CA ARG A 121 -19.36 -1.68 17.12
C ARG A 121 -18.98 -2.54 18.32
N LYS A 122 -19.67 -3.68 18.54
CA LYS A 122 -19.34 -4.60 19.65
C LYS A 122 -17.92 -5.16 19.54
N VAL A 123 -17.53 -5.63 18.35
CA VAL A 123 -16.17 -6.12 18.10
C VAL A 123 -15.14 -5.01 18.34
N THR A 124 -15.42 -3.80 17.86
CA THR A 124 -14.55 -2.63 18.08
C THR A 124 -14.38 -2.32 19.57
N GLU A 125 -15.46 -2.38 20.36
CA GLU A 125 -15.41 -2.19 21.82
C GLU A 125 -14.58 -3.27 22.52
N TRP A 126 -14.69 -4.53 22.11
CA TRP A 126 -13.90 -5.63 22.67
C TRP A 126 -12.41 -5.45 22.41
N ILE A 127 -12.04 -5.15 21.15
CA ILE A 127 -10.65 -4.87 20.78
C ILE A 127 -10.13 -3.67 21.56
N SER A 128 -10.90 -2.58 21.63
CA SER A 128 -10.51 -1.38 22.39
C SER A 128 -10.24 -1.66 23.87
N ARG A 129 -10.96 -2.59 24.50
CA ARG A 129 -10.75 -2.97 25.91
C ARG A 129 -9.53 -3.87 26.12
N GLN A 130 -9.18 -4.69 25.12
CA GLN A 130 -8.04 -5.61 25.17
C GLN A 130 -6.75 -4.98 24.63
N LEU A 131 -6.84 -3.85 23.92
CA LEU A 131 -5.71 -3.22 23.26
C LEU A 131 -4.68 -2.71 24.28
N ARG A 132 -3.48 -3.29 24.24
CA ARG A 132 -2.32 -2.88 25.06
C ARG A 132 -1.15 -2.37 24.22
N THR A 133 -1.21 -2.58 22.92
CA THR A 133 -0.16 -2.25 21.96
C THR A 133 -0.75 -1.46 20.80
N PRO A 134 0.09 -0.80 19.96
CA PRO A 134 -0.40 -0.10 18.79
C PRO A 134 -1.19 -1.02 17.86
N LEU A 135 -2.23 -0.45 17.25
CA LEU A 135 -3.08 -1.13 16.28
C LEU A 135 -2.66 -0.74 14.87
N TYR A 136 -2.58 -1.73 13.99
CA TYR A 136 -2.15 -1.56 12.61
C TYR A 136 -3.22 -2.02 11.63
N MET A 137 -3.21 -1.40 10.46
CA MET A 137 -3.96 -1.78 9.28
C MET A 137 -3.00 -1.91 8.11
N LEU A 138 -2.92 -3.11 7.55
CA LEU A 138 -2.30 -3.37 6.27
C LEU A 138 -3.37 -3.28 5.19
N ASP A 139 -3.41 -2.16 4.49
CA ASP A 139 -4.15 -1.99 3.25
C ASP A 139 -3.37 -2.62 2.10
N CYS A 140 -4.04 -3.44 1.29
CA CYS A 140 -3.39 -4.17 0.21
C CYS A 140 -2.94 -3.26 -0.96
N GLU A 141 -3.54 -2.07 -1.10
CA GLU A 141 -3.18 -1.07 -2.11
C GLU A 141 -2.29 0.04 -1.51
N GLU A 142 -2.69 0.57 -0.36
CA GLU A 142 -2.07 1.75 0.24
C GLU A 142 -0.93 1.42 1.23
N GLY A 143 -0.79 0.17 1.67
CA GLY A 143 0.28 -0.28 2.56
C GLY A 143 -0.07 -0.26 4.06
N LEU A 144 0.95 -0.11 4.92
CA LEU A 144 0.80 -0.31 6.37
C LEU A 144 0.62 1.02 7.11
N PHE A 145 -0.39 1.08 7.98
CA PHE A 145 -0.75 2.26 8.76
C PHE A 145 -1.00 1.90 10.22
N GLU A 146 -0.68 2.82 11.13
CA GLU A 146 -1.15 2.79 12.50
C GLU A 146 -2.55 3.44 12.54
N ILE A 147 -3.51 2.75 13.16
CA ILE A 147 -4.93 3.16 13.17
C ILE A 147 -5.49 3.21 14.59
N HIS A 148 -6.56 3.96 14.79
CA HIS A 148 -7.34 3.94 16.03
C HIS A 148 -8.41 2.84 15.97
N PRO A 149 -8.85 2.23 17.09
CA PRO A 149 -9.91 1.22 17.07
C PRO A 149 -11.20 1.66 16.36
N SER A 150 -11.52 2.95 16.42
CA SER A 150 -12.67 3.52 15.70
C SER A 150 -12.60 3.39 14.19
N ASP A 151 -11.44 3.04 13.62
CA ASP A 151 -11.19 2.99 12.19
C ASP A 151 -11.11 1.55 11.65
N ILE A 152 -11.22 0.53 12.52
CA ILE A 152 -11.14 -0.91 12.18
C ILE A 152 -12.13 -1.32 11.11
N PHE A 153 -13.27 -0.65 10.98
CA PHE A 153 -14.32 -0.99 10.01
C PHE A 153 -14.64 0.18 9.05
N LYS A 154 -13.79 1.21 9.00
CA LYS A 154 -14.04 2.41 8.17
C LYS A 154 -13.25 2.40 6.87
N ASN A 155 -13.97 2.51 5.76
CA ASN A 155 -13.42 2.65 4.40
C ASN A 155 -12.40 1.54 4.05
N ILE A 156 -12.66 0.30 4.47
CA ILE A 156 -11.77 -0.82 4.16
C ILE A 156 -12.32 -1.54 2.94
N TYR A 157 -11.50 -1.57 1.90
CA TYR A 157 -11.77 -2.32 0.68
C TYR A 157 -11.19 -3.73 0.79
N GLU A 158 -9.87 -3.84 0.93
CA GLU A 158 -9.17 -5.11 1.13
C GLU A 158 -7.92 -4.90 1.99
N GLY A 159 -7.76 -5.71 3.04
CA GLY A 159 -6.66 -5.53 3.97
C GLY A 159 -6.81 -6.34 5.25
N ALA A 160 -5.81 -6.20 6.13
CA ALA A 160 -5.76 -6.85 7.43
C ALA A 160 -5.60 -5.84 8.56
N VAL A 161 -6.25 -6.09 9.68
CA VAL A 161 -6.13 -5.33 10.93
C VAL A 161 -5.64 -6.25 12.03
N PHE A 162 -4.66 -5.79 12.80
CA PHE A 162 -4.01 -6.55 13.86
C PHE A 162 -3.31 -5.58 14.82
N ASP A 163 -3.01 -6.02 16.04
CA ASP A 163 -2.16 -5.25 16.95
C ASP A 163 -0.68 -5.65 16.82
N ALA A 164 0.21 -4.97 17.55
CA ALA A 164 1.65 -5.26 17.51
C ALA A 164 2.02 -6.68 18.01
N SER A 165 1.13 -7.37 18.72
CA SER A 165 1.36 -8.76 19.15
C SER A 165 1.20 -9.75 18.00
N LEU A 166 0.36 -9.42 17.01
CA LEU A 166 -0.03 -10.31 15.91
C LEU A 166 -0.64 -11.63 16.40
N ASP A 167 -1.20 -11.67 17.61
CA ASP A 167 -1.87 -12.86 18.16
C ASP A 167 -3.32 -13.02 17.66
N TRP A 168 -3.82 -12.00 16.96
CA TRP A 168 -5.12 -12.01 16.29
C TRP A 168 -5.04 -11.19 15.00
N ILE A 169 -5.97 -11.46 14.08
CA ILE A 169 -6.08 -10.75 12.80
C ILE A 169 -7.55 -10.62 12.41
N ILE A 170 -7.89 -9.50 11.77
CA ILE A 170 -9.15 -9.32 11.05
C ILE A 170 -8.79 -9.04 9.60
N TYR A 171 -9.26 -9.88 8.69
CA TYR A 171 -9.07 -9.69 7.27
C TYR A 171 -10.37 -9.28 6.60
N PHE A 172 -10.27 -8.32 5.70
CA PHE A 172 -11.34 -7.82 4.86
C PHE A 172 -11.02 -8.20 3.42
N SER A 173 -11.92 -8.92 2.77
CA SER A 173 -11.77 -9.27 1.36
C SER A 173 -12.50 -8.28 0.46
N HIS A 174 -12.05 -8.19 -0.79
CA HIS A 174 -12.76 -7.47 -1.86
C HIS A 174 -14.17 -8.03 -2.14
N HIS A 175 -14.52 -9.20 -1.63
CA HIS A 175 -15.87 -9.78 -1.69
C HIS A 175 -16.76 -9.38 -0.51
N HIS A 176 -16.38 -8.37 0.26
CA HIS A 176 -17.08 -7.90 1.46
C HIS A 176 -17.23 -8.98 2.55
N THR A 177 -16.33 -9.97 2.55
CA THR A 177 -16.24 -10.94 3.64
C THR A 177 -15.26 -10.45 4.69
N VAL A 178 -15.56 -10.75 5.94
CA VAL A 178 -14.70 -10.45 7.08
C VAL A 178 -14.28 -11.75 7.73
N THR A 179 -12.98 -11.95 7.89
CA THR A 179 -12.42 -13.14 8.53
C THR A 179 -11.69 -12.76 9.80
N PHE A 180 -11.96 -13.51 10.86
CA PHE A 180 -11.37 -13.33 12.18
C PHE A 180 -10.45 -14.52 12.47
N GLY A 181 -9.24 -14.22 12.92
CA GLY A 181 -8.26 -15.20 13.38
C GLY A 181 -7.74 -14.85 14.78
N GLY A 182 -7.37 -15.88 15.53
CA GLY A 182 -6.83 -15.78 16.88
C GLY A 182 -7.83 -16.26 17.92
N ASP A 183 -7.38 -17.11 18.83
CA ASP A 183 -8.24 -17.92 19.70
C ASP A 183 -9.32 -17.10 20.43
N TRP A 184 -8.91 -16.05 21.14
CA TRP A 184 -9.83 -15.22 21.92
C TRP A 184 -10.83 -14.45 21.06
N LEU A 185 -10.41 -13.97 19.88
CA LEU A 185 -11.23 -13.15 19.00
C LEU A 185 -12.27 -14.02 18.29
N VAL A 186 -11.84 -15.21 17.88
CA VAL A 186 -12.70 -16.23 17.27
C VAL A 186 -13.77 -16.70 18.26
N ASP A 187 -13.39 -16.98 19.51
CA ASP A 187 -14.35 -17.36 20.55
C ASP A 187 -15.36 -16.23 20.82
N ALA A 188 -14.90 -14.97 20.89
CA ALA A 188 -15.79 -13.83 21.07
C ALA A 188 -16.77 -13.65 19.90
N VAL A 189 -16.32 -13.88 18.65
CA VAL A 189 -17.19 -13.81 17.45
C VAL A 189 -18.18 -14.97 17.43
N LYS A 190 -17.78 -16.19 17.78
CA LYS A 190 -18.71 -17.32 17.89
C LYS A 190 -19.79 -17.07 18.94
N ASP A 191 -19.42 -16.55 20.09
CA ASP A 191 -20.36 -16.19 21.15
C ASP A 191 -21.33 -15.09 20.71
N LEU A 192 -20.87 -14.13 19.88
CA LEU A 192 -21.71 -13.08 19.31
C LEU A 192 -22.80 -13.63 18.39
N TYR A 193 -22.50 -14.71 17.67
CA TYR A 193 -23.37 -15.35 16.70
C TYR A 193 -23.97 -16.66 17.20
N LYS A 194 -23.95 -16.92 18.52
CA LYS A 194 -24.44 -18.19 19.11
C LYS A 194 -25.91 -18.49 18.78
N GLU A 195 -26.71 -17.47 18.52
CA GLU A 195 -28.14 -17.59 18.16
C GLU A 195 -28.35 -17.79 16.65
N GLU A 196 -27.32 -17.52 15.83
CA GLU A 196 -27.31 -17.62 14.36
C GLU A 196 -26.03 -18.35 13.88
N PRO A 197 -25.74 -19.57 14.37
CA PRO A 197 -24.48 -20.27 14.06
C PRO A 197 -24.31 -20.57 12.57
N GLU A 198 -25.40 -20.65 11.80
CA GLU A 198 -25.41 -20.87 10.36
C GLU A 198 -24.77 -19.74 9.55
N VAL A 199 -24.66 -18.54 10.12
CA VAL A 199 -24.01 -17.40 9.45
C VAL A 199 -22.48 -17.56 9.49
N LEU A 200 -21.96 -18.24 10.51
CA LEU A 200 -20.53 -18.50 10.66
C LEU A 200 -20.06 -19.47 9.57
N ASN A 201 -19.00 -19.10 8.85
CA ASN A 201 -18.42 -19.91 7.78
C ASN A 201 -19.41 -20.33 6.68
N SER A 202 -20.45 -19.51 6.45
CA SER A 202 -21.35 -19.68 5.31
C SER A 202 -20.69 -19.11 4.06
N TRP A 203 -20.34 -19.98 3.11
CA TRP A 203 -19.80 -19.58 1.80
C TRP A 203 -20.89 -19.58 0.75
#